data_AF-A0A136LM67-F1
#
_entry.id   AF-A0A136LM67-F1
#
_cell.length_a   1.000
_cell.length_b   1.000
_cell.length_c   1.000
_cell.angle_alpha   90.00
_cell.angle_beta   90.00
_cell.angle_gamma   90.00
#
_symmetry.space_group_name_H-M   'P 1'
#
loop_
_entity.id
_entity.type
_entity.pdbx_description
1 polymer ?
#
loop_
_entity_poly.entity_id
_entity_poly.type
_entity_poly.pdbx_seq_one_letter_code
_entity_poly.pdbx_strand_id
1 'polypeptide(L)'
;MTPTGGPSPTPLFGLPATSSASLATTTPVLNLNAPRIEFFTTDVLSVAPGDTLNLYWSTRNTTSANIYRLERGIRNQLWRVDADGSLSVPTRSSDRGTVEFLLSVGDGSQTTEQVLTIPVACPDTWFFQPAPNDCPAGPARETVLIEQPFERGRMLYVQESNLVYVLFNDGFTPSWIVLENRYNPATDAESEPSFVPPEGFYQPVRQLGFVWRGNDVVRNRLGLGIQPDANVQGFIQSANTADGDTTLYLASSDGSVLQLLPEGSQCRSSPRRSA
;
A
#
# COMPACT_ATOMS: atom_id res chain seq x y z
N MET A 1 -46.33 43.72 61.86
CA MET A 1 -44.90 44.08 61.99
C MET A 1 -44.19 43.56 60.75
N THR A 2 -43.41 44.44 60.12
CA THR A 2 -42.76 44.34 58.82
C THR A 2 -41.69 43.24 58.75
N PRO A 3 -41.51 42.55 57.61
CA PRO A 3 -40.41 41.61 57.40
C PRO A 3 -39.12 42.34 57.02
N THR A 4 -38.02 42.04 57.70
CA THR A 4 -36.67 42.47 57.30
C THR A 4 -35.97 41.27 56.66
N GLY A 5 -35.66 41.39 55.37
CA GLY A 5 -34.96 40.39 54.57
C GLY A 5 -33.47 40.32 54.90
N GLY A 6 -32.96 39.09 54.99
CA GLY A 6 -31.54 38.77 54.89
C GLY A 6 -31.25 38.11 53.52
N PRO A 7 -30.09 38.36 52.90
CA PRO A 7 -29.80 37.92 51.54
C PRO A 7 -29.66 36.40 51.42
N SER A 8 -30.33 35.84 50.41
CA SER A 8 -30.25 34.44 50.01
C SER A 8 -28.90 34.15 49.35
N PRO A 9 -28.20 33.06 49.70
CA PRO A 9 -26.98 32.66 49.02
C PRO A 9 -27.29 32.14 47.60
N THR A 10 -26.55 32.65 46.62
CA THR A 10 -26.57 32.24 45.22
C THR A 10 -26.12 30.77 45.08
N PRO A 11 -26.89 29.87 44.45
CA PRO A 11 -26.41 28.53 44.14
C PRO A 11 -25.31 28.59 43.06
N LEU A 12 -24.15 28.00 43.36
CA LEU A 12 -22.95 27.89 42.52
C LEU A 12 -23.05 26.76 41.47
N PHE A 13 -24.26 26.43 41.02
CA PHE A 13 -24.48 25.36 40.05
C PHE A 13 -25.26 25.92 38.87
N GLY A 14 -24.60 25.87 37.71
CA GLY A 14 -25.19 26.26 36.43
C GLY A 14 -26.47 25.48 36.15
N LEU A 15 -27.39 26.15 35.43
CA LEU A 15 -28.63 25.60 34.93
C LEU A 15 -28.37 24.19 34.33
N PRO A 16 -29.18 23.17 34.66
CA PRO A 16 -29.15 21.95 33.87
C PRO A 16 -29.46 22.33 32.42
N ALA A 17 -28.57 21.93 31.50
CA ALA A 17 -28.84 22.06 30.08
C ALA A 17 -30.17 21.36 29.78
N THR A 18 -31.17 22.12 29.38
CA THR A 18 -32.39 21.60 28.79
C THR A 18 -31.96 20.76 27.59
N SER A 19 -32.09 19.44 27.69
CA SER A 19 -31.88 18.54 26.57
C SER A 19 -32.80 18.98 25.44
N SER A 20 -32.22 19.52 24.37
CA SER A 20 -32.94 19.83 23.15
C SER A 20 -33.73 18.59 22.74
N ALA A 21 -35.04 18.76 22.57
CA ALA A 21 -35.91 17.71 22.09
C ALA A 21 -35.35 17.16 20.78
N SER A 22 -35.01 15.87 20.79
CA SER A 22 -34.59 15.13 19.60
C SER A 22 -35.63 15.35 18.51
N LEU A 23 -35.18 15.84 17.34
CA LEU A 23 -35.93 15.71 16.10
C LEU A 23 -36.36 14.25 15.97
N ALA A 24 -37.65 14.01 15.76
CA ALA A 24 -38.17 12.68 15.50
C ALA A 24 -37.45 12.12 14.27
N THR A 25 -36.57 11.13 14.48
CA THR A 25 -36.10 10.29 13.40
C THR A 25 -37.32 9.56 12.86
N THR A 26 -37.72 9.85 11.62
CA THR A 26 -38.73 9.07 10.91
C THR A 26 -38.23 7.63 10.89
N THR A 27 -38.80 6.77 11.73
CA THR A 27 -38.56 5.33 11.69
C THR A 27 -39.00 4.87 10.29
N PRO A 28 -38.11 4.30 9.46
CA PRO A 28 -38.50 3.82 8.15
C PRO A 28 -39.61 2.78 8.34
N VAL A 29 -40.77 3.05 7.72
CA VAL A 29 -41.89 2.10 7.75
C VAL A 29 -41.43 0.87 6.98
N LEU A 30 -41.23 -0.23 7.68
CA LEU A 30 -40.91 -1.54 7.11
C LEU A 30 -42.11 -1.99 6.26
N ASN A 31 -42.04 -1.76 4.95
CA ASN A 31 -43.00 -2.32 4.02
C ASN A 31 -42.72 -3.83 3.92
N LEU A 32 -43.59 -4.64 4.55
CA LEU A 32 -43.45 -6.10 4.59
C LEU A 32 -43.56 -6.77 3.20
N ASN A 33 -44.12 -6.07 2.21
CA ASN A 33 -44.22 -6.53 0.83
C ASN A 33 -43.08 -6.01 -0.06
N ALA A 34 -42.15 -5.22 0.49
CA ALA A 34 -41.02 -4.70 -0.27
C ALA A 34 -40.03 -5.84 -0.61
N PRO A 35 -39.34 -5.75 -1.77
CA PRO A 35 -38.22 -6.63 -2.09
C PRO A 35 -37.13 -6.53 -1.02
N ARG A 36 -36.71 -7.68 -0.50
CA ARG A 36 -35.67 -7.77 0.55
C ARG A 36 -34.59 -8.75 0.14
N ILE A 37 -33.35 -8.44 0.48
CA ILE A 37 -32.22 -9.36 0.39
C ILE A 37 -32.08 -10.06 1.75
N GLU A 38 -32.15 -11.39 1.78
CA GLU A 38 -31.91 -12.18 2.99
C GLU A 38 -30.41 -12.34 3.23
N PHE A 39 -29.68 -12.72 2.17
CA PHE A 39 -28.22 -12.76 2.16
C PHE A 39 -27.67 -12.59 0.74
N PHE A 40 -26.42 -12.13 0.66
CA PHE A 40 -25.59 -12.14 -0.54
C PHE A 40 -24.14 -12.40 -0.12
N THR A 41 -23.58 -13.52 -0.55
CA THR A 41 -22.30 -14.04 -0.06
C THR A 41 -21.56 -14.84 -1.13
N THR A 42 -20.39 -15.37 -0.78
CA THR A 42 -19.48 -16.13 -1.65
C THR A 42 -18.92 -17.35 -0.91
N ASP A 43 -18.42 -18.36 -1.64
CA ASP A 43 -17.73 -19.53 -1.08
C ASP A 43 -16.32 -19.22 -0.56
N VAL A 44 -15.73 -18.10 -0.97
CA VAL A 44 -14.34 -17.75 -0.66
C VAL A 44 -14.22 -16.45 0.14
N LEU A 45 -13.26 -16.40 1.06
CA LEU A 45 -12.89 -15.17 1.75
C LEU A 45 -11.95 -14.29 0.91
N SER A 46 -11.22 -14.88 -0.04
CA SER A 46 -10.36 -14.22 -1.02
C SER A 46 -10.24 -15.09 -2.27
N VAL A 47 -10.05 -14.48 -3.44
CA VAL A 47 -9.96 -15.21 -4.72
C VAL A 47 -8.65 -14.90 -5.44
N ALA A 48 -7.99 -15.88 -6.03
CA ALA A 48 -6.79 -15.60 -6.83
C ALA A 48 -7.17 -15.03 -8.22
N PRO A 49 -6.36 -14.16 -8.83
CA PRO A 49 -6.66 -13.60 -10.15
C PRO A 49 -6.74 -14.69 -11.21
N GLY A 50 -7.85 -14.73 -11.96
CA GLY A 50 -8.11 -15.74 -12.99
C GLY A 50 -8.88 -16.97 -12.49
N ASP A 51 -9.02 -17.13 -11.17
CA ASP A 51 -9.84 -18.19 -10.60
C ASP A 51 -11.34 -17.85 -10.67
N THR A 52 -12.16 -18.87 -10.44
CA THR A 52 -13.62 -18.74 -10.40
C THR A 52 -14.10 -18.77 -8.96
N LEU A 53 -15.09 -17.93 -8.63
CA LEU A 53 -15.77 -17.91 -7.34
C LEU A 53 -17.27 -18.14 -7.54
N ASN A 54 -17.95 -18.62 -6.49
CA ASN A 54 -19.40 -18.82 -6.52
C ASN A 54 -20.11 -17.81 -5.63
N LEU A 55 -20.99 -17.03 -6.23
CA LEU A 55 -21.90 -16.14 -5.54
C LEU A 55 -23.15 -16.90 -5.10
N TYR A 56 -23.65 -16.62 -3.91
CA TYR A 56 -24.89 -17.16 -3.36
C TYR A 56 -25.78 -16.03 -2.86
N TRP A 57 -27.07 -16.09 -3.19
CA TRP A 57 -28.04 -15.11 -2.70
C TRP A 57 -29.39 -15.76 -2.40
N SER A 58 -30.12 -15.09 -1.52
CA SER A 58 -31.54 -15.34 -1.32
C SER A 58 -32.27 -14.04 -1.08
N THR A 59 -33.50 -13.95 -1.61
CA THR A 59 -34.30 -12.74 -1.58
C THR A 59 -35.75 -13.07 -1.18
N ARG A 60 -36.52 -12.04 -0.82
CA ARG A 60 -37.94 -12.14 -0.52
C ARG A 60 -38.73 -11.10 -1.29
N ASN A 61 -40.00 -11.43 -1.54
CA ASN A 61 -40.97 -10.58 -2.23
C ASN A 61 -40.50 -10.13 -3.63
N THR A 62 -39.72 -10.97 -4.30
CA THR A 62 -39.32 -10.79 -5.71
C THR A 62 -39.20 -12.16 -6.36
N THR A 63 -39.34 -12.22 -7.68
CA THR A 63 -39.15 -13.43 -8.48
C THR A 63 -37.85 -13.39 -9.30
N SER A 64 -37.21 -12.23 -9.41
CA SER A 64 -35.96 -12.04 -10.13
C SER A 64 -35.05 -11.05 -9.42
N ALA A 65 -33.76 -11.13 -9.76
CA ALA A 65 -32.74 -10.24 -9.27
C ALA A 65 -31.71 -9.93 -10.39
N ASN A 66 -30.95 -8.87 -10.18
CA ASN A 66 -29.84 -8.50 -11.04
C ASN A 66 -28.56 -8.50 -10.22
N ILE A 67 -27.52 -9.17 -10.71
CA ILE A 67 -26.17 -9.06 -10.17
C ILE A 67 -25.35 -8.23 -11.13
N TYR A 68 -24.68 -7.21 -10.61
CA TYR A 68 -23.72 -6.43 -11.36
C TYR A 68 -22.31 -6.70 -10.86
N ARG A 69 -21.34 -6.80 -11.77
CA ARG A 69 -19.93 -6.60 -11.42
C ARG A 69 -19.65 -5.11 -11.43
N LEU A 70 -19.05 -4.60 -10.37
CA LEU A 70 -18.61 -3.22 -10.29
C LEU A 70 -17.14 -3.11 -10.70
N GLU A 71 -16.82 -2.09 -11.47
CA GLU A 71 -15.45 -1.66 -11.73
C GLU A 71 -15.34 -0.21 -11.26
N ARG A 72 -14.56 0.02 -10.20
CA ARG A 72 -14.42 1.35 -9.57
C ARG A 72 -15.79 1.96 -9.21
N GLY A 73 -16.69 1.15 -8.66
CA GLY A 73 -18.05 1.53 -8.29
C GLY A 73 -19.06 1.65 -9.45
N ILE A 74 -18.63 1.48 -10.71
CA ILE A 74 -19.49 1.57 -11.88
C ILE A 74 -20.00 0.18 -12.26
N ARG A 75 -21.32 0.04 -12.47
CA ARG A 75 -21.94 -1.19 -12.99
C ARG A 75 -21.40 -1.49 -14.38
N ASN A 76 -20.56 -2.52 -14.51
CA ASN A 76 -19.93 -2.91 -15.77
C ASN A 76 -20.64 -4.10 -16.41
N GLN A 77 -20.67 -5.25 -15.74
CA GLN A 77 -21.27 -6.49 -16.27
C GLN A 77 -22.57 -6.81 -15.52
N LEU A 78 -23.62 -7.26 -16.24
CA LEU A 78 -24.93 -7.61 -15.67
C LEU A 78 -25.24 -9.09 -15.89
N TRP A 79 -25.69 -9.75 -14.83
CA TRP A 79 -26.35 -11.05 -14.87
C TRP A 79 -27.79 -10.90 -14.37
N ARG A 80 -28.76 -11.34 -15.17
CA ARG A 80 -30.14 -11.53 -14.71
C ARG A 80 -30.25 -12.92 -14.10
N VAL A 81 -30.74 -12.98 -12.88
CA VAL A 81 -30.79 -14.21 -12.11
C VAL A 81 -32.16 -14.35 -11.43
N ASP A 82 -32.48 -15.55 -10.97
CA ASP A 82 -33.70 -15.81 -10.22
C ASP A 82 -33.62 -15.19 -8.80
N ALA A 83 -34.74 -15.18 -8.08
CA ALA A 83 -34.84 -14.63 -6.73
C ALA A 83 -33.82 -15.26 -5.74
N ASP A 84 -33.50 -16.53 -5.91
CA ASP A 84 -32.55 -17.28 -5.09
C ASP A 84 -31.68 -18.14 -5.98
N GLY A 85 -30.42 -18.32 -5.63
CA GLY A 85 -29.56 -19.20 -6.41
C GLY A 85 -28.08 -19.07 -6.14
N SER A 86 -27.32 -19.63 -7.08
CA SER A 86 -25.87 -19.57 -7.13
C SER A 86 -25.40 -19.21 -8.54
N LEU A 87 -24.33 -18.43 -8.64
CA LEU A 87 -23.74 -18.01 -9.90
C LEU A 87 -22.23 -18.16 -9.82
N SER A 88 -21.67 -18.95 -10.73
CA SER A 88 -20.22 -19.09 -10.88
C SER A 88 -19.69 -17.96 -11.77
N VAL A 89 -18.71 -17.20 -11.26
CA VAL A 89 -18.16 -16.03 -11.95
C VAL A 89 -16.63 -16.13 -12.02
N PRO A 90 -16.02 -16.03 -13.23
CA PRO A 90 -14.58 -15.96 -13.34
C PRO A 90 -14.05 -14.57 -12.97
N THR A 91 -12.95 -14.54 -12.23
CA THR A 91 -12.12 -13.34 -12.10
C THR A 91 -11.18 -13.23 -13.29
N ARG A 92 -10.62 -12.05 -13.52
CA ARG A 92 -9.63 -11.78 -14.56
C ARG A 92 -8.24 -11.94 -13.96
N SER A 93 -7.28 -12.41 -14.76
CA SER A 93 -5.87 -12.42 -14.36
C SER A 93 -5.30 -11.03 -14.06
N SER A 94 -5.95 -9.98 -14.56
CA SER A 94 -5.63 -8.57 -14.29
C SER A 94 -6.30 -8.00 -13.04
N ASP A 95 -7.18 -8.75 -12.36
CA ASP A 95 -7.87 -8.24 -11.16
C ASP A 95 -6.86 -8.03 -10.04
N ARG A 96 -6.96 -6.89 -9.36
CA ARG A 96 -6.09 -6.48 -8.26
C ARG A 96 -6.92 -5.81 -7.16
N GLY A 97 -6.47 -5.91 -5.91
CA GLY A 97 -7.15 -5.32 -4.77
C GLY A 97 -8.44 -6.07 -4.43
N THR A 98 -9.57 -5.68 -5.03
CA THR A 98 -10.87 -6.29 -4.75
C THR A 98 -11.69 -6.49 -6.02
N VAL A 99 -12.57 -7.49 -6.00
CA VAL A 99 -13.68 -7.62 -6.95
C VAL A 99 -14.98 -7.35 -6.21
N GLU A 100 -15.83 -6.53 -6.83
CA GLU A 100 -17.07 -6.06 -6.22
C GLU A 100 -18.27 -6.52 -7.04
N PHE A 101 -19.28 -7.03 -6.34
CA PHE A 101 -20.56 -7.41 -6.91
C PHE A 101 -21.69 -6.67 -6.21
N LEU A 102 -22.71 -6.28 -6.96
CA LEU A 102 -23.90 -5.61 -6.47
C LEU A 102 -25.11 -6.46 -6.80
N LEU A 103 -25.80 -6.97 -5.77
CA LEU A 103 -27.12 -7.56 -5.94
C LEU A 103 -28.17 -6.44 -5.85
N SER A 104 -29.01 -6.32 -6.87
CA SER A 104 -30.10 -5.36 -6.96
C SER A 104 -31.42 -6.09 -7.19
N VAL A 105 -32.39 -5.89 -6.31
CA VAL A 105 -33.72 -6.49 -6.36
C VAL A 105 -34.80 -5.43 -6.34
N GLY A 106 -35.79 -5.58 -7.22
CA GLY A 106 -36.93 -4.67 -7.30
C GLY A 106 -37.40 -4.39 -8.72
N ASP A 107 -38.52 -3.67 -8.81
CA ASP A 107 -39.19 -3.31 -10.07
C ASP A 107 -38.93 -1.86 -10.51
N GLY A 108 -37.94 -1.21 -9.91
CA GLY A 108 -37.58 0.20 -10.14
C GLY A 108 -38.36 1.20 -9.28
N SER A 109 -39.49 0.82 -8.67
CA SER A 109 -40.24 1.67 -7.72
C SER A 109 -39.78 1.47 -6.27
N GLN A 110 -39.41 0.23 -5.93
CA GLN A 110 -38.73 -0.13 -4.69
C GLN A 110 -37.54 -1.03 -5.04
N THR A 111 -36.34 -0.50 -4.88
CA THR A 111 -35.09 -1.24 -5.13
C THR A 111 -34.30 -1.37 -3.85
N THR A 112 -33.92 -2.60 -3.52
CA THR A 112 -33.00 -2.91 -2.43
C THR A 112 -31.70 -3.42 -3.04
N GLU A 113 -30.57 -2.91 -2.57
CA GLU A 113 -29.26 -3.26 -3.11
C GLU A 113 -28.28 -3.66 -2.00
N GLN A 114 -27.38 -4.61 -2.30
CA GLN A 114 -26.30 -5.03 -1.41
C GLN A 114 -25.01 -5.24 -2.20
N VAL A 115 -23.92 -4.61 -1.74
CA VAL A 115 -22.58 -4.80 -2.27
C VAL A 115 -21.88 -5.94 -1.54
N LEU A 116 -21.20 -6.79 -2.28
CA LEU A 116 -20.27 -7.81 -1.81
C LEU A 116 -18.88 -7.51 -2.37
N THR A 117 -17.93 -7.25 -1.47
CA THR A 117 -16.53 -6.95 -1.81
C THR A 117 -15.66 -8.14 -1.41
N ILE A 118 -14.91 -8.69 -2.37
CA ILE A 118 -14.08 -9.88 -2.17
C ILE A 118 -12.63 -9.50 -2.47
N PRO A 119 -11.69 -9.66 -1.51
CA PRO A 119 -10.29 -9.36 -1.76
C PRO A 119 -9.69 -10.34 -2.77
N VAL A 120 -8.88 -9.81 -3.67
CA VAL A 120 -8.11 -10.60 -4.62
C VAL A 120 -6.79 -10.97 -3.97
N ALA A 121 -6.51 -12.26 -3.82
CA ALA A 121 -5.26 -12.76 -3.29
C ALA A 121 -4.09 -12.42 -4.24
N CYS A 122 -2.90 -12.24 -3.70
CA CYS A 122 -1.74 -11.94 -4.54
C CYS A 122 -1.24 -13.21 -5.25
N PRO A 123 -1.00 -13.14 -6.58
CA PRO A 123 -0.50 -14.30 -7.33
C PRO A 123 0.94 -14.65 -6.91
N ASP A 124 1.72 -13.65 -6.50
CA ASP A 124 3.08 -13.78 -6.02
C ASP A 124 3.17 -13.37 -4.54
N THR A 125 4.10 -14.00 -3.82
CA THR A 125 4.37 -13.70 -2.41
C THR A 125 5.49 -12.68 -2.27
N TRP A 126 5.41 -11.84 -1.24
CA TRP A 126 6.51 -10.95 -0.86
C TRP A 126 7.69 -11.73 -0.27
N PHE A 127 8.94 -11.31 -0.54
CA PHE A 127 10.15 -11.94 0.03
C PHE A 127 10.41 -11.59 1.52
N PHE A 128 9.49 -10.84 2.13
CA PHE A 128 9.62 -10.29 3.47
C PHE A 128 8.27 -10.20 4.18
N GLN A 129 8.34 -10.10 5.52
CA GLN A 129 7.19 -9.78 6.37
C GLN A 129 7.47 -8.64 7.37
N PRO A 130 6.44 -7.85 7.75
CA PRO A 130 5.05 -7.95 7.30
C PRO A 130 4.88 -7.52 5.84
N ALA A 131 4.05 -8.26 5.11
CA ALA A 131 3.75 -7.97 3.71
C ALA A 131 2.94 -6.67 3.58
N PRO A 132 3.20 -5.83 2.57
CA PRO A 132 2.32 -4.73 2.18
C PRO A 132 0.89 -5.21 1.84
N ASN A 133 -0.08 -4.30 1.90
CA ASN A 133 -1.46 -4.58 1.48
C ASN A 133 -1.57 -4.77 -0.04
N ASP A 134 -0.67 -4.16 -0.80
CA ASP A 134 -0.63 -4.29 -2.26
C ASP A 134 0.06 -5.59 -2.68
N CYS A 135 -0.36 -6.10 -3.83
CA CYS A 135 0.28 -7.26 -4.41
C CYS A 135 1.60 -6.89 -5.09
N PRO A 136 2.62 -7.76 -4.98
CA PRO A 136 3.81 -7.60 -5.78
C PRO A 136 3.47 -7.73 -7.27
N ALA A 137 4.20 -7.01 -8.10
CA ALA A 137 4.05 -6.99 -9.55
C ALA A 137 4.56 -8.27 -10.23
N GLY A 138 5.29 -9.11 -9.49
CA GLY A 138 5.84 -10.38 -9.93
C GLY A 138 6.60 -11.08 -8.80
N PRO A 139 7.21 -12.24 -9.06
CA PRO A 139 7.99 -12.97 -8.07
C PRO A 139 9.23 -12.20 -7.64
N ALA A 140 9.70 -12.47 -6.42
CA ALA A 140 10.96 -11.92 -5.93
C ALA A 140 12.13 -12.41 -6.78
N ARG A 141 12.99 -11.49 -7.20
CA ARG A 141 14.16 -11.78 -8.02
C ARG A 141 15.41 -11.75 -7.16
N GLU A 142 16.14 -12.85 -7.19
CA GLU A 142 17.41 -12.96 -6.50
C GLU A 142 18.49 -12.16 -7.25
N THR A 143 19.30 -11.40 -6.53
CA THR A 143 20.37 -10.58 -7.10
C THR A 143 21.50 -10.41 -6.10
N VAL A 144 22.68 -10.06 -6.62
CA VAL A 144 23.77 -9.52 -5.82
C VAL A 144 23.55 -8.03 -5.62
N LEU A 145 23.82 -7.56 -4.40
CA LEU A 145 23.80 -6.17 -3.99
C LEU A 145 25.19 -5.79 -3.48
N ILE A 146 25.67 -4.60 -3.85
CA ILE A 146 26.84 -3.99 -3.21
C ILE A 146 26.35 -2.73 -2.52
N GLU A 147 26.45 -2.68 -1.20
CA GLU A 147 25.90 -1.60 -0.40
C GLU A 147 26.98 -0.96 0.48
N GLN A 148 26.93 0.35 0.61
CA GLN A 148 27.77 1.08 1.56
C GLN A 148 26.95 2.13 2.31
N PRO A 149 27.00 2.15 3.65
CA PRO A 149 26.40 3.22 4.45
C PRO A 149 27.30 4.46 4.51
N PHE A 150 26.66 5.63 4.53
CA PHE A 150 27.30 6.94 4.57
C PHE A 150 26.77 7.75 5.75
N GLU A 151 27.43 8.87 6.06
CA GLU A 151 27.02 9.79 7.13
C GLU A 151 25.55 10.19 7.04
N ARG A 152 25.05 10.46 5.82
CA ARG A 152 23.71 10.98 5.57
C ARG A 152 22.94 10.15 4.55
N GLY A 153 23.16 8.84 4.53
CA GLY A 153 22.43 7.97 3.61
C GLY A 153 23.15 6.67 3.31
N ARG A 154 22.90 6.12 2.13
CA ARG A 154 23.55 4.91 1.63
C ARG A 154 23.51 4.84 0.11
N MET A 155 24.42 4.08 -0.46
CA MET A 155 24.35 3.70 -1.88
C MET A 155 24.27 2.20 -2.03
N LEU A 156 23.53 1.76 -3.04
CA LEU A 156 23.36 0.36 -3.38
C LEU A 156 23.55 0.18 -4.89
N TYR A 157 24.45 -0.69 -5.28
CA TYR A 157 24.51 -1.22 -6.64
C TYR A 157 23.69 -2.51 -6.71
N VAL A 158 22.82 -2.61 -7.72
CA VAL A 158 21.99 -3.78 -7.98
C VAL A 158 22.48 -4.46 -9.25
N GLN A 159 22.98 -5.70 -9.12
CA GLN A 159 23.58 -6.40 -10.26
C GLN A 159 22.58 -6.72 -11.36
N GLU A 160 21.35 -7.14 -11.02
CA GLU A 160 20.32 -7.51 -12.00
C GLU A 160 20.03 -6.38 -13.01
N SER A 161 19.88 -5.15 -12.52
CA SER A 161 19.57 -3.98 -13.35
C SER A 161 20.80 -3.19 -13.78
N ASN A 162 21.97 -3.49 -13.20
CA ASN A 162 23.21 -2.73 -13.35
C ASN A 162 23.04 -1.22 -13.03
N LEU A 163 22.27 -0.92 -11.98
CA LEU A 163 21.99 0.45 -11.53
C LEU A 163 22.57 0.71 -10.14
N VAL A 164 22.90 1.98 -9.88
CA VAL A 164 23.29 2.49 -8.57
C VAL A 164 22.17 3.36 -8.02
N TYR A 165 21.60 2.92 -6.90
CA TYR A 165 20.63 3.67 -6.11
C TYR A 165 21.36 4.47 -5.04
N VAL A 166 21.00 5.74 -4.91
CA VAL A 166 21.50 6.63 -3.88
C VAL A 166 20.34 7.07 -3.02
N LEU A 167 20.38 6.71 -1.74
CA LEU A 167 19.35 7.00 -0.76
C LEU A 167 19.87 8.08 0.18
N PHE A 168 19.16 9.20 0.25
CA PHE A 168 19.52 10.33 1.10
C PHE A 168 18.69 10.32 2.38
N ASN A 169 19.35 10.61 3.51
CA ASN A 169 18.74 10.77 4.82
C ASN A 169 19.01 12.18 5.38
N ASP A 170 19.10 13.17 4.49
CA ASP A 170 19.39 14.58 4.80
C ASP A 170 18.13 15.44 4.91
N GLY A 171 16.94 14.85 4.71
CA GLY A 171 15.64 15.54 4.76
C GLY A 171 15.28 16.34 3.51
N PHE A 172 16.11 16.31 2.46
CA PHE A 172 15.85 17.02 1.20
C PHE A 172 15.20 16.11 0.14
N THR A 173 14.51 16.73 -0.81
CA THR A 173 13.92 16.05 -1.97
C THR A 173 14.79 16.18 -3.22
N PRO A 174 14.93 15.12 -4.03
CA PRO A 174 14.37 13.79 -3.83
C PRO A 174 15.09 13.03 -2.71
N SER A 175 14.35 12.14 -2.03
CA SER A 175 14.84 11.28 -0.95
C SER A 175 15.75 10.16 -1.47
N TRP A 176 15.65 9.83 -2.76
CA TRP A 176 16.55 8.90 -3.43
C TRP A 176 16.64 9.21 -4.92
N ILE A 177 17.73 8.81 -5.55
CA ILE A 177 17.91 8.86 -7.01
C ILE A 177 18.47 7.52 -7.50
N VAL A 178 18.37 7.29 -8.81
CA VAL A 178 18.97 6.15 -9.49
C VAL A 178 19.89 6.66 -10.61
N LEU A 179 21.03 6.00 -10.75
CA LEU A 179 22.07 6.33 -11.71
C LEU A 179 22.52 5.06 -12.42
N GLU A 180 22.87 5.18 -13.69
CA GLU A 180 23.48 4.08 -14.44
C GLU A 180 24.87 3.75 -13.89
N ASN A 181 25.19 2.46 -13.79
CA ASN A 181 26.57 2.07 -13.52
C ASN A 181 27.43 2.27 -14.77
N ARG A 182 28.36 3.23 -14.69
CA ARG A 182 29.34 3.54 -15.74
C ARG A 182 30.77 3.15 -15.39
N TYR A 183 30.98 2.52 -14.23
CA TYR A 183 32.30 2.06 -13.81
C TYR A 183 32.78 0.91 -14.69
N ASN A 184 33.96 1.08 -15.29
CA ASN A 184 34.66 0.06 -16.03
C ASN A 184 36.00 -0.27 -15.35
N PRO A 185 36.18 -1.49 -14.81
CA PRO A 185 37.40 -1.86 -14.10
C PRO A 185 38.65 -1.90 -14.99
N ALA A 186 38.51 -1.90 -16.32
CA ALA A 186 39.64 -1.87 -17.25
C ALA A 186 40.23 -0.47 -17.46
N THR A 187 39.45 0.59 -17.22
CA THR A 187 39.85 1.98 -17.53
C THR A 187 39.73 2.92 -16.34
N ASP A 188 38.83 2.64 -15.41
CA ASP A 188 38.54 3.51 -14.28
C ASP A 188 39.25 3.04 -13.02
N ALA A 189 39.82 3.98 -12.28
CA ALA A 189 40.42 3.69 -10.99
C ALA A 189 39.38 3.18 -9.99
N GLU A 190 39.70 2.11 -9.25
CA GLU A 190 38.86 1.56 -8.20
C GLU A 190 38.60 2.59 -7.08
N SER A 191 39.66 3.29 -6.67
CA SER A 191 39.71 4.27 -5.59
C SER A 191 40.43 5.54 -6.05
N GLU A 192 40.39 6.59 -5.23
CA GLU A 192 41.24 7.78 -5.37
C GLU A 192 42.38 7.68 -4.33
N PRO A 193 43.60 7.25 -4.72
CA PRO A 193 44.68 6.96 -3.77
C PRO A 193 45.18 8.20 -3.02
N SER A 194 45.02 9.39 -3.60
CA SER A 194 45.44 10.65 -2.95
C SER A 194 44.45 11.11 -1.88
N PHE A 195 43.24 10.58 -1.88
CA PHE A 195 42.23 10.87 -0.87
C PHE A 195 42.37 9.87 0.29
N VAL A 196 42.88 10.37 1.42
CA VAL A 196 42.95 9.63 2.67
C VAL A 196 41.74 10.01 3.52
N PRO A 197 40.76 9.10 3.74
CA PRO A 197 39.64 9.37 4.61
C PRO A 197 40.11 9.70 6.04
N PRO A 198 39.42 10.58 6.77
CA PRO A 198 39.66 10.74 8.20
C PRO A 198 39.44 9.42 8.96
N GLU A 199 39.97 9.33 10.17
CA GLU A 199 39.80 8.13 11.02
C GLU A 199 38.31 7.80 11.22
N GLY A 200 37.97 6.51 11.07
CA GLY A 200 36.59 6.02 11.18
C GLY A 200 35.74 6.19 9.90
N PHE A 201 36.30 6.78 8.84
CA PHE A 201 35.63 6.92 7.55
C PHE A 201 36.27 6.08 6.45
N TYR A 202 35.49 5.83 5.42
CA TYR A 202 35.84 4.96 4.31
C TYR A 202 35.57 5.66 2.98
N GLN A 203 36.51 5.54 2.06
CA GLN A 203 36.30 5.96 0.68
C GLN A 203 35.45 4.90 -0.03
N PRO A 204 34.40 5.29 -0.76
CA PRO A 204 33.68 4.38 -1.63
C PRO A 204 34.54 3.95 -2.82
N VAL A 205 34.43 2.69 -3.21
CA VAL A 205 35.23 2.07 -4.28
C VAL A 205 34.38 1.54 -5.43
N ARG A 206 35.01 1.27 -6.57
CA ARG A 206 34.41 0.65 -7.76
C ARG A 206 33.13 1.37 -8.22
N GLN A 207 32.02 0.64 -8.41
CA GLN A 207 30.74 1.19 -8.90
C GLN A 207 30.25 2.34 -8.01
N LEU A 208 30.31 2.14 -6.69
CA LEU A 208 29.88 3.13 -5.71
C LEU A 208 30.84 4.34 -5.69
N GLY A 209 32.14 4.06 -5.67
CA GLY A 209 33.22 5.06 -5.74
C GLY A 209 33.16 5.93 -6.99
N PHE A 210 32.88 5.33 -8.14
CA PHE A 210 32.78 6.04 -9.41
C PHE A 210 31.65 7.07 -9.38
N VAL A 211 30.47 6.67 -8.88
CA VAL A 211 29.33 7.60 -8.73
C VAL A 211 29.64 8.70 -7.72
N TRP A 212 30.19 8.37 -6.56
CA TRP A 212 30.48 9.34 -5.49
C TRP A 212 31.58 10.34 -5.88
N ARG A 213 32.61 9.91 -6.62
CA ARG A 213 33.66 10.80 -7.16
C ARG A 213 33.22 11.56 -8.41
N GLY A 214 32.30 11.02 -9.19
CA GLY A 214 31.81 11.64 -10.42
C GLY A 214 30.64 12.61 -10.24
N ASN A 215 29.99 12.63 -9.07
CA ASN A 215 28.78 13.41 -8.84
C ASN A 215 28.86 14.20 -7.52
N ASP A 216 29.08 15.51 -7.61
CA ASP A 216 29.20 16.39 -6.44
C ASP A 216 27.91 16.50 -5.63
N VAL A 217 26.74 16.38 -6.26
CA VAL A 217 25.45 16.37 -5.54
C VAL A 217 25.36 15.14 -4.65
N VAL A 218 25.69 13.96 -5.19
CA VAL A 218 25.75 12.71 -4.41
C VAL A 218 26.74 12.82 -3.28
N ARG A 219 27.97 13.28 -3.57
CA ARG A 219 29.04 13.42 -2.59
C ARG A 219 28.65 14.33 -1.43
N ASN A 220 28.16 15.53 -1.75
CA ASN A 220 27.84 16.55 -0.75
C ASN A 220 26.65 16.13 0.12
N ARG A 221 25.62 15.53 -0.49
CA ARG A 221 24.44 15.08 0.25
C ARG A 221 24.74 13.89 1.16
N LEU A 222 25.46 12.88 0.68
CA LEU A 222 25.79 11.68 1.47
C LEU A 222 26.89 11.90 2.52
N GLY A 223 27.92 12.67 2.20
CA GLY A 223 29.15 12.71 2.98
C GLY A 223 30.06 11.50 2.70
N LEU A 224 30.79 11.05 3.72
CA LEU A 224 31.73 9.92 3.65
C LEU A 224 31.09 8.59 4.03
N GLY A 225 31.71 7.50 3.56
CA GLY A 225 31.34 6.16 3.99
C GLY A 225 31.69 5.96 5.46
N ILE A 226 30.77 5.40 6.25
CA ILE A 226 30.99 5.12 7.68
C ILE A 226 31.34 3.65 7.93
N GLN A 227 31.24 2.82 6.89
CA GLN A 227 31.71 1.43 6.84
C GLN A 227 32.23 1.13 5.42
N PRO A 228 33.02 0.05 5.24
CA PRO A 228 33.31 -0.49 3.92
C PRO A 228 32.03 -0.91 3.18
N ASP A 229 32.13 -1.08 1.86
CA ASP A 229 31.07 -1.72 1.09
C ASP A 229 30.93 -3.21 1.43
N ALA A 230 29.71 -3.71 1.37
CA ALA A 230 29.38 -5.10 1.61
C ALA A 230 28.72 -5.70 0.36
N ASN A 231 29.18 -6.88 -0.04
CA ASN A 231 28.54 -7.68 -1.08
C ASN A 231 27.57 -8.67 -0.42
N VAL A 232 26.30 -8.62 -0.82
CA VAL A 232 25.23 -9.39 -0.19
C VAL A 232 24.34 -10.02 -1.26
N GLN A 233 24.02 -11.30 -1.07
CA GLN A 233 22.96 -11.96 -1.83
C GLN A 233 21.61 -11.51 -1.29
N GLY A 234 20.79 -10.91 -2.14
CA GLY A 234 19.54 -10.28 -1.76
C GLY A 234 18.41 -10.58 -2.72
N PHE A 235 17.27 -9.95 -2.45
CA PHE A 235 16.08 -10.02 -3.29
C PHE A 235 15.63 -8.62 -3.64
N ILE A 236 15.07 -8.47 -4.83
CA ILE A 236 14.32 -7.28 -5.22
C ILE A 236 12.95 -7.69 -5.73
N GLN A 237 11.97 -6.83 -5.49
CA GLN A 237 10.60 -7.02 -5.93
C GLN A 237 9.93 -5.66 -6.03
N SER A 238 8.94 -5.52 -6.91
CA SER A 238 8.21 -4.27 -7.08
C SER A 238 6.71 -4.45 -6.85
N ALA A 239 6.00 -3.36 -6.62
CA ALA A 239 4.55 -3.29 -6.70
C ALA A 239 4.15 -2.10 -7.56
N ASN A 240 3.08 -2.27 -8.35
CA ASN A 240 2.48 -1.18 -9.10
C ASN A 240 1.46 -0.49 -8.21
N THR A 241 1.51 0.84 -8.13
CA THR A 241 0.51 1.65 -7.44
C THR A 241 -0.77 1.74 -8.29
N ALA A 242 -1.87 2.19 -7.69
CA ALA A 242 -3.13 2.41 -8.40
C ALA A 242 -2.99 3.41 -9.57
N ASP A 243 -2.05 4.34 -9.47
CA ASP A 243 -1.76 5.37 -10.47
C ASP A 243 -0.85 4.89 -11.60
N GLY A 244 -0.35 3.65 -11.52
CA GLY A 244 0.52 3.02 -12.52
C GLY A 244 2.02 3.19 -12.25
N ASP A 245 2.39 3.89 -11.18
CA ASP A 245 3.78 4.02 -10.76
C ASP A 245 4.31 2.74 -10.11
N THR A 246 5.63 2.64 -9.96
CA THR A 246 6.28 1.45 -9.38
C THR A 246 6.98 1.80 -8.07
N THR A 247 6.60 1.10 -7.00
CA THR A 247 7.38 1.05 -5.75
C THR A 247 8.37 -0.10 -5.82
N LEU A 248 9.63 0.15 -5.49
CA LEU A 248 10.68 -0.88 -5.46
C LEU A 248 11.01 -1.28 -4.02
N TYR A 249 11.14 -2.58 -3.79
CA TYR A 249 11.55 -3.17 -2.53
C TYR A 249 12.88 -3.91 -2.73
N LEU A 250 13.88 -3.60 -1.90
CA LEU A 250 15.19 -4.24 -1.95
C LEU A 250 15.56 -4.78 -0.57
N ALA A 251 16.16 -5.96 -0.51
CA ALA A 251 16.88 -6.37 0.68
C ALA A 251 18.07 -5.43 0.94
N SER A 252 18.44 -5.24 2.19
CA SER A 252 19.66 -4.52 2.59
C SER A 252 20.59 -5.43 3.39
N SER A 253 21.88 -5.11 3.37
CA SER A 253 22.94 -5.76 4.12
C SER A 253 22.72 -5.74 5.64
N ASP A 254 21.96 -4.78 6.16
CA ASP A 254 21.58 -4.70 7.57
C ASP A 254 20.39 -5.59 7.95
N GLY A 255 19.89 -6.39 7.01
CA GLY A 255 18.72 -7.25 7.22
C GLY A 255 17.40 -6.49 7.20
N SER A 256 17.38 -5.23 6.76
CA SER A 256 16.13 -4.51 6.48
C SER A 256 15.65 -4.70 5.05
N VAL A 257 14.44 -4.22 4.78
CA VAL A 257 13.88 -4.01 3.45
C VAL A 257 13.80 -2.51 3.21
N LEU A 258 14.40 -2.08 2.12
CA LEU A 258 14.32 -0.72 1.61
C LEU A 258 13.12 -0.61 0.69
N GLN A 259 12.19 0.29 1.00
CA GLN A 259 11.05 0.65 0.17
C GLN A 259 11.32 2.00 -0.49
N LEU A 260 11.44 2.00 -1.81
CA LEU A 260 11.65 3.20 -2.63
C LEU A 260 10.33 3.56 -3.31
N LEU A 261 9.67 4.62 -2.82
CA LEU A 261 8.45 5.14 -3.43
C LEU A 261 8.78 5.83 -4.76
N PRO A 262 7.82 5.89 -5.71
CA PRO A 262 8.01 6.48 -7.02
C PRO A 262 8.67 7.86 -7.03
N GLU A 263 9.39 8.15 -8.11
CA GLU A 263 9.96 9.47 -8.42
C GLU A 263 10.90 10.05 -7.36
N GLY A 264 11.51 9.22 -6.50
CA GLY A 264 12.38 9.73 -5.44
C GLY A 264 11.62 10.36 -4.28
N SER A 265 10.29 10.24 -4.23
CA SER A 265 9.44 10.93 -3.24
C SER A 265 9.81 10.53 -1.81
N GLN A 266 10.02 9.24 -1.55
CA GLN A 266 10.39 8.75 -0.24
C GLN A 266 11.20 7.47 -0.31
N CYS A 267 12.11 7.29 0.66
CA CYS A 267 12.73 6.01 0.98
C CYS A 267 12.40 5.64 2.43
N ARG A 268 12.01 4.39 2.67
CA ARG A 268 11.77 3.83 4.01
C ARG A 268 12.59 2.57 4.20
N SER A 269 13.04 2.33 5.43
CA SER A 269 13.66 1.05 5.83
C SER A 269 12.76 0.39 6.87
N SER A 270 12.49 -0.90 6.71
CA SER A 270 11.70 -1.71 7.64
C SER A 270 12.42 -3.01 7.97
N PRO A 271 12.33 -3.54 9.21
CA PRO A 271 12.96 -4.82 9.53
C PRO A 271 12.47 -5.94 8.61
N ARG A 272 13.37 -6.75 8.07
CA ARG A 272 13.00 -7.93 7.30
C ARG A 272 12.79 -9.11 8.24
N ARG A 273 11.62 -9.74 8.17
CA ARG A 273 11.44 -11.14 8.59
C ARG A 273 11.30 -12.00 7.34
N SER A 274 11.91 -13.17 7.34
CA SER A 274 11.70 -14.15 6.26
C SER A 274 10.22 -14.51 6.20
N ALA A 275 9.65 -14.42 4.99
CA ALA A 275 8.27 -14.83 4.72
C ALA A 275 8.14 -16.36 4.66
#